data_AF-A0A842XJ83-F1
#
_entry.id   AF-A0A842XJ83-F1
#
_cell.length_a   1.000
_cell.length_b   1.000
_cell.length_c   1.000
_cell.angle_alpha   90.00
_cell.angle_beta   90.00
_cell.angle_gamma   90.00
#
_symmetry.space_group_name_H-M   'P 1'
#
loop_
_entity.id
_entity.type
_entity.pdbx_description
1 polymer ?
#
loop_
_entity_poly.entity_id
_entity_poly.type
_entity_poly.pdbx_seq_one_letter_code
_entity_poly.pdbx_strand_id
1 'polypeptide(L)'
;MGTSAQDGNVMMIESKMSFTVLDTMEGDGKVQLTFEGDPAVKLRQSIFGVKEDYTNFDTNNNQYLEVSEARAFLVAFTDALAGRQHWGMTINSPTDFENMTDYELRHATSGIVDTGYLSTDVMSISIRFDCIGESVTKLMRPSEVPLETFAGALNTVTGFTFDGTLIVKDRVMMFGMSSFTSPDLVAGKISELRTPIGTIIWYTFEGEVLPGESAIQETMTYEPFSIYENSQISFIVLLFGCILILRISAKRFNKYLMQHPKRFRGSAKQLPIVRWFTWALVGILSLFYVLPFMFSFASGSTMIYGSYLYFLVPGFIFASYVFSKTLYDRASSQIPDDLVIPVKQAVVKQDDDSYTLRCQMCMRPIDAEKELYECICGHQMHMDCAEKAQACPQCGEVLFPEHTRSIQCKACDETFLSTGEEDPYTLQCTRCGAFQEEVKGGRSYIIVDIDSRRGYNMIRAMGLSGRPALIMTNEFPGKVREQFDLGDDFDVKCMCDSTTDIDSVNIHDLDGDAMETVSTFLMTTKRSGLLIEGLEAILSENGFEATLAFVKRVNDLSAIHGASVIVPVNKERIPEDEYKIISDEFDEVHDYL
;
A
#
# COMPACT_ATOMS: atom_id res chain seq x y z
N MET A 1 -19.39 11.65 -43.34
CA MET A 1 -20.39 11.76 -44.44
C MET A 1 -21.16 10.46 -44.45
N GLY A 2 -22.28 10.39 -43.71
CA GLY A 2 -23.16 9.23 -43.68
C GLY A 2 -24.52 9.70 -44.17
N THR A 3 -24.95 9.16 -45.29
CA THR A 3 -26.26 9.39 -45.90
C THR A 3 -27.34 9.02 -44.90
N SER A 4 -28.18 9.99 -44.50
CA SER A 4 -29.42 9.72 -43.81
C SER A 4 -30.24 8.75 -44.65
N ALA A 5 -30.64 7.61 -44.06
CA ALA A 5 -31.58 6.69 -44.68
C ALA A 5 -32.76 7.49 -45.25
N GLN A 6 -33.09 7.23 -46.52
CA GLN A 6 -34.20 7.86 -47.20
C GLN A 6 -35.51 7.57 -46.42
N ASP A 7 -36.22 8.66 -46.10
CA ASP A 7 -37.65 8.78 -45.88
C ASP A 7 -38.37 7.66 -45.10
N GLY A 8 -38.45 7.86 -43.78
CA GLY A 8 -39.64 7.59 -42.96
C GLY A 8 -40.04 6.14 -42.67
N ASN A 9 -39.58 5.14 -43.43
CA ASN A 9 -40.00 3.74 -43.32
C ASN A 9 -38.98 2.92 -42.52
N VAL A 10 -39.07 3.00 -41.20
CA VAL A 10 -38.10 2.37 -40.28
C VAL A 10 -38.82 1.51 -39.24
N MET A 11 -38.26 0.34 -38.96
CA MET A 11 -38.56 -0.42 -37.75
C MET A 11 -37.32 -0.38 -36.85
N MET A 12 -37.50 0.08 -35.62
CA MET A 12 -36.44 0.12 -34.62
C MET A 12 -36.75 -0.84 -33.48
N ILE A 13 -35.77 -1.69 -33.14
CA ILE A 13 -35.80 -2.60 -31.99
C ILE A 13 -34.77 -2.08 -31.00
N GLU A 14 -35.22 -1.52 -29.88
CA GLU A 14 -34.33 -1.14 -28.77
C GLU A 14 -34.51 -2.13 -27.61
N SER A 15 -33.50 -2.97 -27.37
CA SER A 15 -33.47 -3.91 -26.24
C SER A 15 -32.48 -3.47 -25.18
N LYS A 16 -32.90 -3.57 -23.92
CA LYS A 16 -32.09 -3.36 -22.72
C LYS A 16 -32.28 -4.55 -21.81
N MET A 17 -31.20 -5.24 -21.48
CA MET A 17 -31.26 -6.46 -20.66
C MET A 17 -30.22 -6.42 -19.55
N SER A 18 -30.62 -6.85 -18.36
CA SER A 18 -29.73 -7.13 -17.24
C SER A 18 -29.90 -8.58 -16.80
N PHE A 19 -28.79 -9.29 -16.62
CA PHE A 19 -28.86 -10.65 -16.08
C PHE A 19 -27.68 -11.00 -15.20
N THR A 20 -27.94 -11.94 -14.29
CA THR A 20 -26.94 -12.51 -13.40
C THR A 20 -26.66 -13.95 -13.77
N VAL A 21 -25.39 -14.35 -13.62
CA VAL A 21 -24.91 -15.69 -13.96
C VAL A 21 -24.11 -16.24 -12.80
N LEU A 22 -24.82 -16.89 -11.88
CA LEU A 22 -24.25 -17.60 -10.73
C LEU A 22 -24.36 -19.10 -10.95
N ASP A 23 -25.53 -19.68 -10.65
CA ASP A 23 -25.83 -21.10 -10.86
C ASP A 23 -26.75 -21.30 -12.08
N THR A 24 -27.77 -20.45 -12.19
CA THR A 24 -28.69 -20.30 -13.32
C THR A 24 -28.44 -18.95 -14.00
N MET A 25 -28.74 -18.85 -15.29
CA MET A 25 -28.80 -17.54 -15.95
C MET A 25 -30.21 -17.00 -15.71
N GLU A 26 -30.31 -15.90 -14.97
CA GLU A 26 -31.59 -15.24 -14.65
C GLU A 26 -31.47 -13.76 -14.91
N GLY A 27 -32.47 -13.17 -15.54
CA GLY A 27 -32.44 -11.77 -15.89
C GLY A 27 -33.78 -11.16 -16.21
N ASP A 28 -33.77 -9.85 -16.29
CA ASP A 28 -34.88 -9.02 -16.70
C ASP A 28 -34.49 -8.20 -17.92
N GLY A 29 -35.46 -7.95 -18.79
CA GLY A 29 -35.26 -7.18 -20.00
C GLY A 29 -36.42 -6.25 -20.29
N LYS A 30 -36.13 -5.18 -20.99
CA LYS A 30 -37.10 -4.29 -21.62
C LYS A 30 -36.78 -4.16 -23.10
N VAL A 31 -37.77 -4.38 -23.95
CA VAL A 31 -37.71 -4.11 -25.38
C VAL A 31 -38.71 -3.04 -25.74
N GLN A 32 -38.30 -2.12 -26.61
CA GLN A 32 -39.14 -1.13 -27.24
C GLN A 32 -39.08 -1.31 -28.75
N LEU A 33 -40.21 -1.67 -29.33
CA LEU A 33 -40.39 -1.77 -30.78
C LEU A 33 -41.02 -0.48 -31.26
N THR A 34 -40.41 0.19 -32.24
CA THR A 34 -40.91 1.44 -32.82
C THR A 34 -41.03 1.30 -34.32
N PHE A 35 -42.18 1.68 -34.88
CA PHE A 35 -42.46 1.66 -36.30
C PHE A 35 -42.79 3.07 -36.77
N GLU A 36 -42.14 3.51 -37.83
CA GLU A 36 -42.34 4.81 -38.46
C GLU A 36 -42.76 4.61 -39.92
N GLY A 37 -43.62 5.50 -40.43
CA GLY A 37 -44.04 5.52 -41.84
C GLY A 37 -44.94 4.36 -42.26
N ASP A 38 -44.74 3.87 -43.48
CA ASP A 38 -45.51 2.77 -44.08
C ASP A 38 -45.50 1.48 -43.24
N PRO A 39 -44.39 1.06 -42.60
CA PRO A 39 -44.39 -0.06 -41.65
C PRO A 39 -45.43 0.08 -40.54
N ALA A 40 -45.60 1.27 -39.97
CA ALA A 40 -46.57 1.50 -38.90
C ALA A 40 -48.01 1.33 -39.41
N VAL A 41 -48.30 1.85 -40.61
CA VAL A 41 -49.59 1.68 -41.28
C VAL A 41 -49.86 0.21 -41.58
N LYS A 42 -48.93 -0.49 -42.22
CA LYS A 42 -49.08 -1.91 -42.59
C LYS A 42 -49.24 -2.81 -41.37
N LEU A 43 -48.52 -2.55 -40.28
CA LEU A 43 -48.70 -3.30 -39.03
C LEU A 43 -50.09 -3.05 -38.44
N ARG A 44 -50.60 -1.81 -38.41
CA ARG A 44 -52.01 -1.54 -38.02
C ARG A 44 -52.97 -2.36 -38.87
N GLN A 45 -52.84 -2.27 -40.19
CA GLN A 45 -53.70 -3.00 -41.12
C GLN A 45 -53.67 -4.51 -40.89
N SER A 46 -52.50 -5.06 -40.57
CA SER A 46 -52.37 -6.47 -40.22
C SER A 46 -53.05 -6.82 -38.90
N ILE A 47 -52.99 -5.94 -37.88
CA ILE A 47 -53.74 -6.12 -36.63
C ILE A 47 -55.25 -6.12 -36.93
N PHE A 48 -55.74 -5.23 -37.79
CA PHE A 48 -57.11 -5.23 -38.32
C PHE A 48 -57.43 -6.40 -39.27
N GLY A 49 -56.45 -7.19 -39.70
CA GLY A 49 -56.67 -8.37 -40.54
C GLY A 49 -56.83 -9.66 -39.76
N VAL A 50 -56.48 -9.66 -38.47
CA VAL A 50 -56.40 -10.88 -37.62
C VAL A 50 -57.78 -11.35 -37.12
N LYS A 51 -58.83 -10.51 -37.17
CA LYS A 51 -60.22 -10.91 -36.92
C LYS A 51 -61.15 -10.47 -38.07
N GLU A 52 -62.11 -11.31 -38.44
CA GLU A 52 -63.05 -11.01 -39.54
C GLU A 52 -64.16 -9.99 -39.16
N ASP A 53 -64.25 -9.55 -37.90
CA ASP A 53 -65.39 -8.78 -37.34
C ASP A 53 -65.01 -7.36 -36.83
N TYR A 54 -64.20 -6.59 -37.55
CA TYR A 54 -63.93 -5.18 -37.19
C TYR A 54 -65.11 -4.27 -37.60
N THR A 55 -65.90 -3.82 -36.62
CA THR A 55 -67.14 -3.06 -36.86
C THR A 55 -67.11 -1.61 -36.32
N ASN A 56 -65.99 -1.18 -35.75
CA ASN A 56 -65.90 0.13 -35.09
C ASN A 56 -65.45 1.23 -36.04
N PHE A 57 -66.26 2.27 -36.15
CA PHE A 57 -66.05 3.43 -36.99
C PHE A 57 -66.13 4.72 -36.15
N ASP A 58 -65.21 5.67 -36.38
CA ASP A 58 -65.29 7.00 -35.78
C ASP A 58 -66.47 7.80 -36.36
N THR A 59 -66.71 9.00 -35.84
CA THR A 59 -67.76 9.91 -36.33
C THR A 59 -67.60 10.32 -37.80
N ASN A 60 -66.44 10.06 -38.40
CA ASN A 60 -66.11 10.30 -39.81
C ASN A 60 -66.07 9.00 -40.65
N ASN A 61 -66.55 7.87 -40.09
CA ASN A 61 -66.56 6.56 -40.73
C ASN A 61 -65.15 5.96 -40.98
N ASN A 62 -64.16 6.31 -40.16
CA ASN A 62 -62.82 5.69 -40.15
C ASN A 62 -62.76 4.56 -39.13
N GLN A 63 -62.23 3.41 -39.53
CA GLN A 63 -61.96 2.31 -38.59
C GLN A 63 -60.81 2.68 -37.64
N TYR A 64 -60.97 2.38 -36.35
CA TYR A 64 -59.96 2.60 -35.31
C TYR A 64 -59.84 1.39 -34.39
N LEU A 65 -58.67 1.24 -33.76
CA LEU A 65 -58.37 0.14 -32.84
C LEU A 65 -58.89 0.45 -31.44
N GLU A 66 -59.88 -0.31 -30.96
CA GLU A 66 -60.34 -0.21 -29.58
C GLU A 66 -59.31 -0.77 -28.59
N VAL A 67 -59.43 -0.37 -27.33
CA VAL A 67 -58.58 -0.87 -26.22
C VAL A 67 -58.64 -2.40 -26.12
N SER A 68 -59.82 -3.00 -26.33
CA SER A 68 -60.04 -4.45 -26.26
C SER A 68 -59.33 -5.21 -27.39
N GLU A 69 -59.32 -4.66 -28.59
CA GLU A 69 -58.67 -5.22 -29.78
C GLU A 69 -57.15 -5.09 -29.68
N ALA A 70 -56.67 -3.92 -29.28
CA ALA A 70 -55.26 -3.69 -28.99
C ALA A 70 -54.76 -4.65 -27.91
N ARG A 71 -55.55 -4.87 -26.83
CA ARG A 71 -55.24 -5.84 -25.78
C ARG A 71 -55.14 -7.27 -26.33
N ALA A 72 -56.10 -7.71 -27.14
CA ALA A 72 -56.09 -9.05 -27.72
C ALA A 72 -54.84 -9.30 -28.59
N PHE A 73 -54.44 -8.32 -29.40
CA PHE A 73 -53.20 -8.38 -30.16
C PHE A 73 -51.96 -8.45 -29.25
N LEU A 74 -51.87 -7.58 -28.24
CA LEU A 74 -50.72 -7.52 -27.34
C LEU A 74 -50.57 -8.82 -26.54
N VAL A 75 -51.67 -9.42 -26.06
CA VAL A 75 -51.66 -10.71 -25.38
C VAL A 75 -51.16 -11.82 -26.31
N ALA A 76 -51.69 -11.91 -27.53
CA ALA A 76 -51.21 -12.89 -28.51
C ALA A 76 -49.73 -12.69 -28.86
N PHE A 77 -49.27 -11.43 -28.91
CA PHE A 77 -47.87 -11.10 -29.13
C PHE A 77 -46.97 -11.52 -27.98
N THR A 78 -47.36 -11.27 -26.72
CA THR A 78 -46.59 -11.72 -25.56
C THR A 78 -46.59 -13.23 -25.41
N ASP A 79 -47.67 -13.92 -25.75
CA ASP A 79 -47.74 -15.38 -25.77
C ASP A 79 -46.79 -15.97 -26.83
N ALA A 80 -46.70 -15.33 -28.00
CA ALA A 80 -45.77 -15.75 -29.06
C ALA A 80 -44.28 -15.44 -28.75
N LEU A 81 -44.03 -14.53 -27.81
CA LEU A 81 -42.69 -14.22 -27.30
C LEU A 81 -42.25 -15.20 -26.20
N ALA A 82 -43.18 -15.68 -25.38
CA ALA A 82 -42.89 -16.68 -24.37
C ALA A 82 -42.32 -17.97 -25.02
N GLY A 83 -41.20 -18.46 -24.49
CA GLY A 83 -40.47 -19.61 -25.03
C GLY A 83 -39.44 -19.29 -26.11
N ARG A 84 -39.38 -18.07 -26.64
CA ARG A 84 -38.32 -17.65 -27.59
C ARG A 84 -37.02 -17.33 -26.87
N GLN A 85 -35.91 -17.37 -27.61
CA GLN A 85 -34.58 -17.12 -27.06
C GLN A 85 -34.14 -15.67 -27.28
N HIS A 86 -33.52 -15.06 -26.29
CA HIS A 86 -32.80 -13.79 -26.42
C HIS A 86 -31.54 -13.86 -25.57
N TRP A 87 -30.38 -13.53 -26.15
CA TRP A 87 -29.08 -13.70 -25.47
C TRP A 87 -28.82 -15.12 -24.92
N GLY A 88 -29.32 -16.14 -25.64
CA GLY A 88 -29.23 -17.54 -25.22
C GLY A 88 -30.07 -17.90 -23.99
N MET A 89 -30.95 -17.02 -23.54
CA MET A 89 -31.90 -17.24 -22.44
C MET A 89 -33.32 -17.32 -23.00
N THR A 90 -34.18 -18.10 -22.36
CA THR A 90 -35.59 -18.24 -22.76
C THR A 90 -36.44 -17.17 -22.08
N ILE A 91 -37.29 -16.49 -22.84
CA ILE A 91 -38.28 -15.53 -22.33
C ILE A 91 -39.42 -16.32 -21.67
N ASN A 92 -39.72 -16.07 -20.38
CA ASN A 92 -40.76 -16.79 -19.65
C ASN A 92 -41.96 -15.91 -19.27
N SER A 93 -41.70 -14.77 -18.64
CA SER A 93 -42.75 -13.90 -18.10
C SER A 93 -42.76 -12.56 -18.83
N PRO A 94 -43.20 -12.50 -20.10
CA PRO A 94 -43.40 -11.23 -20.78
C PRO A 94 -44.53 -10.44 -20.11
N THR A 95 -44.64 -9.16 -20.46
CA THR A 95 -45.59 -8.22 -19.86
C THR A 95 -47.02 -8.74 -19.96
N ASP A 96 -47.68 -8.85 -18.82
CA ASP A 96 -49.07 -9.28 -18.74
C ASP A 96 -50.01 -8.13 -19.16
N PHE A 97 -50.35 -8.07 -20.45
CA PHE A 97 -51.33 -7.13 -20.97
C PHE A 97 -52.78 -7.55 -20.70
N GLU A 98 -53.02 -8.80 -20.30
CA GLU A 98 -54.38 -9.30 -20.02
C GLU A 98 -54.95 -8.61 -18.78
N ASN A 99 -54.14 -8.49 -17.72
CA ASN A 99 -54.55 -7.92 -16.43
C ASN A 99 -54.32 -6.40 -16.29
N MET A 100 -53.75 -5.73 -17.30
CA MET A 100 -53.55 -4.27 -17.27
C MET A 100 -54.86 -3.49 -17.32
N THR A 101 -54.89 -2.32 -16.67
CA THR A 101 -55.98 -1.36 -16.81
C THR A 101 -55.92 -0.66 -18.17
N ASP A 102 -57.06 -0.16 -18.66
CA ASP A 102 -57.13 0.55 -19.95
C ASP A 102 -56.23 1.80 -19.99
N TYR A 103 -56.04 2.45 -18.84
CA TYR A 103 -55.13 3.58 -18.69
C TYR A 103 -53.66 3.17 -18.82
N GLU A 104 -53.26 2.07 -18.18
CA GLU A 104 -51.89 1.54 -18.26
C GLU A 104 -51.56 1.06 -19.68
N LEU A 105 -52.51 0.43 -20.37
CA LEU A 105 -52.33 -0.07 -21.73
C LEU A 105 -52.10 1.08 -22.74
N ARG A 106 -52.81 2.20 -22.56
CA ARG A 106 -52.60 3.44 -23.33
C ARG A 106 -51.27 4.13 -23.04
N HIS A 107 -50.66 3.86 -21.89
CA HIS A 107 -49.35 4.40 -21.54
C HIS A 107 -48.20 3.48 -21.98
N ALA A 108 -48.42 2.18 -21.98
CA ALA A 108 -47.46 1.16 -22.42
C ALA A 108 -47.31 1.09 -23.95
N THR A 109 -48.33 1.54 -24.67
CA THR A 109 -48.35 1.61 -26.14
C THR A 109 -48.52 3.04 -26.62
N SER A 110 -47.93 3.36 -27.77
CA SER A 110 -48.16 4.63 -28.48
C SER A 110 -48.56 4.31 -29.91
N GLY A 111 -49.51 5.06 -30.46
CA GLY A 111 -49.92 4.89 -31.85
C GLY A 111 -50.65 3.58 -32.17
N ILE A 112 -51.24 2.90 -31.16
CA ILE A 112 -52.01 1.66 -31.32
C ILE A 112 -53.48 1.89 -30.93
N VAL A 113 -53.73 2.16 -29.65
CA VAL A 113 -55.08 2.40 -29.12
C VAL A 113 -55.65 3.70 -29.68
N ASP A 114 -56.93 3.69 -30.06
CA ASP A 114 -57.68 4.82 -30.63
C ASP A 114 -57.02 5.44 -31.88
N THR A 115 -56.18 4.66 -32.58
CA THR A 115 -55.58 5.11 -33.84
C THR A 115 -56.33 4.58 -35.04
N GLY A 116 -56.48 5.43 -36.05
CA GLY A 116 -57.17 5.11 -37.28
C GLY A 116 -56.38 4.14 -38.18
N TYR A 117 -57.11 3.38 -38.99
CA TYR A 117 -56.59 2.37 -39.93
C TYR A 117 -55.48 2.89 -40.88
N LEU A 118 -55.57 4.15 -41.32
CA LEU A 118 -54.58 4.80 -42.21
C LEU A 118 -53.67 5.80 -41.49
N SER A 119 -53.67 5.84 -40.15
CA SER A 119 -52.82 6.79 -39.43
C SER A 119 -51.35 6.50 -39.71
N THR A 120 -50.57 7.56 -39.97
CA THR A 120 -49.11 7.52 -40.12
C THR A 120 -48.37 7.82 -38.82
N ASP A 121 -49.08 7.91 -37.70
CA ASP A 121 -48.47 8.16 -36.39
C ASP A 121 -47.44 7.07 -36.07
N VAL A 122 -46.42 7.43 -35.31
CA VAL A 122 -45.40 6.46 -34.86
C VAL A 122 -46.06 5.44 -33.94
N MET A 123 -45.85 4.16 -34.22
CA MET A 123 -46.30 3.08 -33.35
C MET A 123 -45.16 2.64 -32.44
N SER A 124 -45.38 2.56 -31.13
CA SER A 124 -44.41 2.01 -30.20
C SER A 124 -45.01 1.02 -29.22
N ILE A 125 -44.35 -0.12 -29.02
CA ILE A 125 -44.72 -1.16 -28.06
C ILE A 125 -43.58 -1.34 -27.07
N SER A 126 -43.83 -1.14 -25.78
CA SER A 126 -42.87 -1.42 -24.71
C SER A 126 -43.24 -2.72 -24.00
N ILE A 127 -42.31 -3.66 -23.95
CA ILE A 127 -42.47 -4.96 -23.27
C ILE A 127 -41.33 -5.13 -22.27
N ARG A 128 -41.69 -5.48 -21.04
CA ARG A 128 -40.79 -6.06 -20.04
C ARG A 128 -40.94 -7.57 -20.01
N PHE A 129 -39.86 -8.28 -19.77
CA PHE A 129 -39.88 -9.72 -19.65
C PHE A 129 -38.81 -10.23 -18.69
N ASP A 130 -39.12 -11.34 -18.03
CA ASP A 130 -38.13 -12.14 -17.31
C ASP A 130 -37.62 -13.25 -18.22
N CYS A 131 -36.34 -13.58 -18.06
CA CYS A 131 -35.67 -14.60 -18.84
C CYS A 131 -34.89 -15.55 -17.94
N ILE A 132 -34.92 -16.83 -18.32
CA ILE A 132 -34.25 -17.92 -17.60
C ILE A 132 -33.49 -18.74 -18.63
N GLY A 133 -32.26 -19.10 -18.32
CA GLY A 133 -31.42 -19.91 -19.18
C GLY A 133 -30.60 -20.94 -18.41
N GLU A 134 -30.31 -22.06 -19.08
CA GLU A 134 -29.34 -23.01 -18.58
C GLU A 134 -27.92 -22.46 -18.71
N SER A 135 -27.12 -22.71 -17.67
CA SER A 135 -25.69 -22.36 -17.63
C SER A 135 -24.85 -23.43 -18.34
N VAL A 136 -25.10 -23.60 -19.65
CA VAL A 136 -24.40 -24.56 -20.52
C VAL A 136 -23.64 -23.81 -21.59
N THR A 137 -22.47 -24.32 -21.99
CA THR A 137 -21.68 -23.74 -23.08
C THR A 137 -22.52 -23.63 -24.36
N LYS A 138 -22.61 -22.42 -24.91
CA LYS A 138 -23.45 -22.15 -26.09
C LYS A 138 -22.85 -21.04 -26.95
N LEU A 139 -23.02 -21.18 -28.26
CA LEU A 139 -22.72 -20.12 -29.21
C LEU A 139 -23.90 -19.14 -29.20
N MET A 140 -23.64 -17.90 -28.82
CA MET A 140 -24.59 -16.80 -28.87
C MET A 140 -24.41 -16.03 -30.16
N ARG A 141 -25.54 -15.59 -30.72
CA ARG A 141 -25.59 -14.71 -31.89
C ARG A 141 -26.30 -13.42 -31.50
N PRO A 142 -25.59 -12.48 -30.85
CA PRO A 142 -26.22 -11.36 -30.14
C PRO A 142 -26.94 -10.38 -31.08
N SER A 143 -26.55 -10.30 -32.34
CA SER A 143 -27.16 -9.41 -33.36
C SER A 143 -28.35 -10.04 -34.10
N GLU A 144 -28.33 -11.35 -34.36
CA GLU A 144 -29.33 -12.06 -35.17
C GLU A 144 -30.56 -12.46 -34.35
N VAL A 145 -30.34 -12.97 -33.13
CA VAL A 145 -31.40 -13.51 -32.27
C VAL A 145 -32.47 -12.48 -31.86
N PRO A 146 -32.15 -11.20 -31.54
CA PRO A 146 -33.18 -10.20 -31.25
C PRO A 146 -34.15 -10.00 -32.41
N LEU A 147 -33.63 -10.01 -33.66
CA LEU A 147 -34.47 -9.87 -34.85
C LEU A 147 -35.40 -11.07 -35.02
N GLU A 148 -34.86 -12.29 -34.99
CA GLU A 148 -35.66 -13.52 -35.09
C GLU A 148 -36.72 -13.62 -33.98
N THR A 149 -36.38 -13.17 -32.77
CA THR A 149 -37.27 -13.27 -31.62
C THR A 149 -38.41 -12.25 -31.69
N PHE A 150 -38.11 -10.96 -31.84
CA PHE A 150 -39.15 -9.92 -31.78
C PHE A 150 -39.90 -9.78 -33.10
N ALA A 151 -39.22 -9.71 -34.24
CA ALA A 151 -39.90 -9.62 -35.53
C ALA A 151 -40.57 -10.95 -35.90
N GLY A 152 -39.94 -12.09 -35.56
CA GLY A 152 -40.56 -13.38 -35.79
C GLY A 152 -41.82 -13.61 -34.95
N ALA A 153 -41.89 -13.10 -33.72
CA ALA A 153 -43.10 -13.19 -32.90
C ALA A 153 -44.24 -12.33 -33.48
N LEU A 154 -43.92 -11.14 -33.99
CA LEU A 154 -44.90 -10.30 -34.69
C LEU A 154 -45.45 -10.99 -35.94
N ASN A 155 -44.57 -11.60 -36.73
CA ASN A 155 -44.97 -12.34 -37.94
C ASN A 155 -45.87 -13.54 -37.58
N THR A 156 -45.58 -14.27 -36.50
CA THR A 156 -46.44 -15.39 -36.05
C THR A 156 -47.86 -14.94 -35.71
N VAL A 157 -48.04 -13.72 -35.18
CA VAL A 157 -49.35 -13.24 -34.70
C VAL A 157 -50.12 -12.49 -35.78
N THR A 158 -49.45 -11.69 -36.60
CA THR A 158 -50.08 -10.78 -37.56
C THR A 158 -49.85 -11.16 -39.02
N GLY A 159 -48.92 -12.09 -39.30
CA GLY A 159 -48.42 -12.35 -40.65
C GLY A 159 -47.63 -11.19 -41.24
N PHE A 160 -47.37 -10.13 -40.46
CA PHE A 160 -46.62 -8.97 -40.92
C PHE A 160 -45.15 -9.34 -41.13
N THR A 161 -44.70 -9.15 -42.36
CA THR A 161 -43.29 -9.23 -42.73
C THR A 161 -42.78 -7.83 -43.00
N PHE A 162 -41.68 -7.48 -42.34
CA PHE A 162 -41.08 -6.16 -42.48
C PHE A 162 -40.21 -6.13 -43.74
N ASP A 163 -40.49 -5.17 -44.63
CA ASP A 163 -39.76 -4.90 -45.86
C ASP A 163 -39.36 -3.42 -45.84
N GLY A 164 -38.19 -3.13 -45.28
CA GLY A 164 -37.73 -1.77 -44.98
C GLY A 164 -36.38 -1.75 -44.26
N THR A 165 -35.97 -0.57 -43.78
CA THR A 165 -34.73 -0.43 -43.01
C THR A 165 -34.98 -0.78 -41.55
N LEU A 166 -34.30 -1.81 -41.05
CA LEU A 166 -34.38 -2.24 -39.66
C LEU A 166 -33.18 -1.70 -38.88
N ILE A 167 -33.45 -1.00 -37.78
CA ILE A 167 -32.41 -0.53 -36.85
C ILE A 167 -32.49 -1.35 -35.58
N VAL A 168 -31.42 -2.05 -35.22
CA VAL A 168 -31.35 -2.84 -33.98
C VAL A 168 -30.36 -2.17 -33.04
N LYS A 169 -30.84 -1.79 -31.85
CA LYS A 169 -30.05 -1.23 -30.76
C LYS A 169 -30.17 -2.15 -29.56
N ASP A 170 -29.10 -2.87 -29.26
CA ASP A 170 -29.10 -3.81 -28.16
C ASP A 170 -28.10 -3.40 -27.09
N ARG A 171 -28.51 -3.43 -25.83
CA ARG A 171 -27.68 -3.11 -24.67
C ARG A 171 -27.88 -4.16 -23.61
N VAL A 172 -26.80 -4.84 -23.28
CA VAL A 172 -26.81 -5.92 -22.31
C VAL A 172 -25.79 -5.66 -21.23
N MET A 173 -26.22 -5.78 -19.98
CA MET A 173 -25.36 -5.76 -18.81
C MET A 173 -25.45 -7.12 -18.14
N MET A 174 -24.30 -7.76 -17.96
CA MET A 174 -24.23 -9.04 -17.27
C MET A 174 -23.31 -8.95 -16.06
N PHE A 175 -23.72 -9.57 -14.97
CA PHE A 175 -22.88 -9.81 -13.80
C PHE A 175 -22.78 -11.32 -13.51
N GLY A 176 -21.57 -11.86 -13.43
CA GLY A 176 -21.43 -13.27 -13.10
C GLY A 176 -20.02 -13.80 -13.08
N MET A 177 -19.91 -15.11 -12.87
CA MET A 177 -18.63 -15.85 -12.88
C MET A 177 -18.35 -16.55 -14.22
N SER A 178 -19.24 -16.38 -15.19
CA SER A 178 -19.16 -16.95 -16.51
C SER A 178 -18.05 -16.33 -17.36
N SER A 179 -17.59 -17.10 -18.33
CA SER A 179 -16.54 -16.72 -19.27
C SER A 179 -17.13 -16.55 -20.66
N PHE A 180 -16.60 -15.58 -21.38
CA PHE A 180 -17.07 -15.18 -22.70
C PHE A 180 -15.88 -15.20 -23.65
N THR A 181 -15.95 -16.08 -24.64
CA THR A 181 -14.79 -16.39 -25.49
C THR A 181 -15.11 -16.24 -26.97
N SER A 182 -14.07 -16.00 -27.76
CA SER A 182 -14.13 -15.89 -29.22
C SER A 182 -15.21 -14.92 -29.73
N PRO A 183 -15.18 -13.64 -29.31
CA PRO A 183 -16.06 -12.63 -29.87
C PRO A 183 -15.63 -12.32 -31.31
N ASP A 184 -16.50 -12.64 -32.26
CA ASP A 184 -16.42 -12.17 -33.64
C ASP A 184 -17.46 -11.06 -33.81
N LEU A 185 -17.06 -9.85 -33.44
CA LEU A 185 -17.91 -8.66 -33.42
C LEU A 185 -17.47 -7.68 -34.50
N VAL A 186 -18.42 -7.27 -35.33
CA VAL A 186 -18.19 -6.35 -36.45
C VAL A 186 -18.62 -4.93 -36.07
N ALA A 187 -19.78 -4.79 -35.44
CA ALA A 187 -20.37 -3.52 -35.00
C ALA A 187 -20.56 -3.45 -33.47
N GLY A 188 -20.71 -4.60 -32.81
CA GLY A 188 -20.84 -4.73 -31.37
C GLY A 188 -19.57 -4.28 -30.63
N LYS A 189 -19.78 -3.61 -29.49
CA LYS A 189 -18.71 -3.22 -28.56
C LYS A 189 -18.92 -3.94 -27.24
N ILE A 190 -17.84 -4.50 -26.71
CA ILE A 190 -17.83 -5.12 -25.39
C ILE A 190 -16.84 -4.42 -24.49
N SER A 191 -17.29 -4.10 -23.29
CA SER A 191 -16.45 -3.63 -22.18
C SER A 191 -16.58 -4.59 -21.02
N GLU A 192 -15.46 -4.91 -20.40
CA GLU A 192 -15.39 -5.84 -19.28
C GLU A 192 -14.69 -5.17 -18.09
N LEU A 193 -15.30 -5.28 -16.91
CA LEU A 193 -14.69 -4.93 -15.63
C LEU A 193 -14.53 -6.21 -14.81
N ARG A 194 -13.29 -6.56 -14.49
CA ARG A 194 -13.00 -7.75 -13.69
C ARG A 194 -12.84 -7.38 -12.23
N THR A 195 -13.47 -8.16 -11.37
CA THR A 195 -13.31 -8.08 -9.91
C THR A 195 -12.96 -9.46 -9.36
N PRO A 196 -12.44 -9.57 -8.13
CA PRO A 196 -12.19 -10.87 -7.51
C PRO A 196 -13.47 -11.69 -7.26
N ILE A 197 -14.65 -11.06 -7.26
CA ILE A 197 -15.93 -11.70 -6.95
C ILE A 197 -16.62 -12.18 -8.24
N GLY A 198 -16.44 -11.45 -9.34
CA GLY A 198 -17.02 -11.77 -10.65
C GLY A 198 -16.67 -10.71 -11.70
N THR A 199 -17.20 -10.89 -12.89
CA THR A 199 -17.04 -9.96 -14.01
C THR A 199 -18.33 -9.22 -14.28
N ILE A 200 -18.21 -7.92 -14.58
CA ILE A 200 -19.30 -7.15 -15.17
C ILE A 200 -18.97 -6.96 -16.65
N ILE A 201 -19.89 -7.37 -17.52
CA ILE A 201 -19.76 -7.22 -18.96
C ILE A 201 -20.87 -6.26 -19.43
N TRP A 202 -20.47 -5.26 -20.21
CA TRP A 202 -21.38 -4.40 -20.95
C TRP A 202 -21.20 -4.68 -22.44
N TYR A 203 -22.29 -5.04 -23.08
CA TYR A 203 -22.39 -5.16 -24.52
C TYR A 203 -23.29 -4.06 -25.06
N THR A 204 -22.86 -3.43 -26.15
CA THR A 204 -23.67 -2.47 -26.89
C THR A 204 -23.54 -2.74 -28.38
N PHE A 205 -24.67 -2.87 -29.06
CA PHE A 205 -24.76 -3.05 -30.51
C PHE A 205 -25.70 -2.03 -31.11
N GLU A 206 -25.31 -1.48 -32.25
CA GLU A 206 -26.13 -0.61 -33.08
C GLU A 206 -25.85 -1.00 -34.52
N GLY A 207 -26.84 -1.61 -35.18
CA GLY A 207 -26.74 -2.11 -36.54
C GLY A 207 -27.96 -1.71 -37.36
N GLU A 208 -27.72 -1.46 -38.64
CA GLU A 208 -28.77 -1.23 -39.64
C GLU A 208 -28.79 -2.42 -40.60
N VAL A 209 -29.97 -3.00 -40.83
CA VAL A 209 -30.19 -4.07 -41.80
C VAL A 209 -31.05 -3.49 -42.92
N LEU A 210 -30.47 -3.44 -44.12
CA LEU A 210 -31.14 -2.96 -45.32
C LEU A 210 -32.08 -4.04 -45.91
N PRO A 211 -33.09 -3.64 -46.71
CA PRO A 211 -33.99 -4.59 -47.36
C PRO A 211 -33.22 -5.62 -48.22
N GLY A 212 -33.44 -6.91 -47.96
CA GLY A 212 -32.83 -8.00 -48.71
C GLY A 212 -31.39 -8.38 -48.30
N GLU A 213 -30.82 -7.70 -47.29
CA GLU A 213 -29.54 -8.10 -46.69
C GLU A 213 -29.77 -9.05 -45.50
N SER A 214 -28.85 -10.00 -45.31
CA SER A 214 -28.84 -10.86 -44.12
C SER A 214 -28.43 -10.06 -42.89
N ALA A 215 -28.97 -10.41 -41.72
CA ALA A 215 -28.55 -9.82 -40.45
C ALA A 215 -27.02 -9.89 -40.27
N ILE A 216 -26.45 -8.85 -39.65
CA ILE A 216 -25.02 -8.81 -39.31
C ILE A 216 -24.73 -10.04 -38.44
N GLN A 217 -23.89 -10.95 -38.91
CA GLN A 217 -23.56 -12.16 -38.16
C GLN A 217 -22.45 -11.84 -37.16
N GLU A 218 -22.84 -11.69 -35.90
CA GLU A 218 -21.91 -11.61 -34.79
C GLU A 218 -22.02 -12.91 -33.99
N THR A 219 -20.87 -13.41 -33.53
CA THR A 219 -20.85 -14.64 -32.73
C THR A 219 -20.02 -14.45 -31.48
N MET A 220 -20.47 -15.10 -30.40
CA MET A 220 -19.80 -15.06 -29.12
C MET A 220 -20.05 -16.37 -28.39
N THR A 221 -19.04 -16.97 -27.78
CA THR A 221 -19.22 -18.21 -27.04
C THR A 221 -19.39 -17.91 -25.57
N TYR A 222 -20.49 -18.39 -24.98
CA TYR A 222 -20.69 -18.42 -23.54
C TYR A 222 -20.15 -19.74 -22.99
N GLU A 223 -19.33 -19.67 -21.95
CA GLU A 223 -18.86 -20.82 -21.17
C GLU A 223 -19.15 -20.57 -19.68
N PRO A 224 -19.81 -21.51 -18.97
CA PRO A 224 -20.08 -21.34 -17.55
C PRO A 224 -18.79 -21.29 -16.72
N PHE A 225 -17.76 -22.04 -17.14
CA PHE A 225 -16.46 -22.03 -16.49
C PHE A 225 -15.35 -22.37 -17.49
N SER A 226 -14.30 -21.56 -17.50
CA SER A 226 -13.12 -21.76 -18.33
C SER A 226 -11.86 -21.44 -17.54
N ILE A 227 -10.89 -22.36 -17.45
CA ILE A 227 -9.71 -22.16 -16.61
C ILE A 227 -8.89 -20.93 -17.06
N TYR A 228 -8.85 -20.67 -18.36
CA TYR A 228 -8.01 -19.62 -18.95
C TYR A 228 -8.66 -18.23 -18.91
N GLU A 229 -9.99 -18.19 -18.87
CA GLU A 229 -10.76 -16.94 -19.00
C GLU A 229 -11.48 -16.55 -17.72
N ASN A 230 -11.56 -17.46 -16.74
CA ASN A 230 -12.15 -17.18 -15.44
C ASN A 230 -11.37 -16.07 -14.71
N SER A 231 -12.10 -15.04 -14.29
CA SER A 231 -11.56 -13.86 -13.62
C SER A 231 -10.93 -14.19 -12.26
N GLN A 232 -11.50 -15.13 -11.51
CA GLN A 232 -11.00 -15.51 -10.18
C GLN A 232 -9.67 -16.25 -10.29
N ILE A 233 -9.53 -17.14 -11.27
CA ILE A 233 -8.24 -17.81 -11.54
C ILE A 233 -7.21 -16.78 -12.00
N SER A 234 -7.61 -15.88 -12.91
CA SER A 234 -6.77 -14.76 -13.34
C SER A 234 -6.32 -13.88 -12.16
N PHE A 235 -7.19 -13.67 -11.17
CA PHE A 235 -6.88 -12.94 -9.94
C PHE A 235 -5.86 -13.68 -9.06
N ILE A 236 -5.98 -15.01 -8.93
CA ILE A 236 -4.99 -15.82 -8.20
C ILE A 236 -3.62 -15.72 -8.88
N VAL A 237 -3.59 -15.82 -10.21
CA VAL A 237 -2.35 -15.67 -11.00
C VAL A 237 -1.76 -14.27 -10.83
N LEU A 238 -2.59 -13.23 -10.87
CA LEU A 238 -2.20 -11.85 -10.60
C LEU A 238 -1.58 -11.69 -9.20
N LEU A 239 -2.29 -12.18 -8.16
CA LEU A 239 -1.88 -12.06 -6.77
C LEU A 239 -0.55 -12.76 -6.52
N PHE A 240 -0.39 -13.98 -7.05
CA PHE A 240 0.87 -14.71 -6.98
C PHE A 240 2.00 -13.97 -7.73
N GLY A 241 1.69 -13.41 -8.90
CA GLY A 241 2.59 -12.57 -9.68
C GLY A 241 3.08 -11.34 -8.91
N CYS A 242 2.17 -10.57 -8.33
CA CYS A 242 2.47 -9.40 -7.50
C CYS A 242 3.36 -9.75 -6.30
N ILE A 243 3.02 -10.83 -5.58
CA ILE A 243 3.82 -11.30 -4.44
C ILE A 243 5.23 -11.67 -4.89
N LEU A 244 5.38 -12.40 -6.01
CA LEU A 244 6.69 -12.76 -6.53
C LEU A 244 7.51 -11.53 -6.98
N ILE A 245 6.90 -10.59 -7.68
CA ILE A 245 7.55 -9.34 -8.12
C ILE A 245 8.11 -8.58 -6.91
N LEU A 246 7.30 -8.42 -5.86
CA LEU A 246 7.72 -7.77 -4.62
C LEU A 246 8.82 -8.57 -3.90
N ARG A 247 8.65 -9.88 -3.75
CA ARG A 247 9.59 -10.76 -3.03
C ARG A 247 10.95 -10.87 -3.71
N ILE A 248 11.00 -10.94 -5.04
CA ILE A 248 12.26 -10.98 -5.80
C ILE A 248 13.06 -9.70 -5.59
N SER A 249 12.40 -8.54 -5.67
CA SER A 249 13.05 -7.25 -5.44
C SER A 249 13.63 -7.14 -4.03
N ALA A 250 12.88 -7.57 -3.01
CA ALA A 250 13.31 -7.59 -1.62
C ALA A 250 14.48 -8.56 -1.37
N LYS A 251 14.42 -9.77 -1.94
CA LYS A 251 15.51 -10.76 -1.84
C LYS A 251 16.80 -10.24 -2.44
N ARG A 252 16.72 -9.47 -3.54
CA ARG A 252 17.89 -8.85 -4.18
C ARG A 252 18.45 -7.69 -3.36
N PHE A 253 17.60 -6.86 -2.78
CA PHE A 253 18.03 -5.86 -1.82
C PHE A 253 18.78 -6.48 -0.63
N ASN A 254 18.27 -7.59 -0.06
CA ASN A 254 18.98 -8.31 1.01
C ASN A 254 20.35 -8.83 0.55
N LYS A 255 20.48 -9.33 -0.68
CA LYS A 255 21.77 -9.75 -1.24
C LYS A 255 22.74 -8.56 -1.37
N TYR A 256 22.25 -7.43 -1.85
CA TYR A 256 23.01 -6.17 -1.95
C TYR A 256 23.48 -5.70 -0.56
N LEU A 257 22.58 -5.70 0.42
CA LEU A 257 22.87 -5.38 1.82
C LEU A 257 23.91 -6.33 2.44
N MET A 258 23.93 -7.59 2.00
CA MET A 258 24.95 -8.55 2.43
C MET A 258 26.35 -8.28 1.88
N GLN A 259 26.46 -7.62 0.72
CA GLN A 259 27.73 -7.25 0.08
C GLN A 259 28.39 -6.02 0.73
N HIS A 260 27.62 -5.18 1.41
CA HIS A 260 28.17 -4.07 2.19
C HIS A 260 28.98 -4.58 3.39
N PRO A 261 30.12 -3.94 3.72
CA PRO A 261 30.86 -4.21 4.95
C PRO A 261 29.93 -4.12 6.16
N LYS A 262 30.14 -4.96 7.18
CA LYS A 262 29.26 -5.03 8.37
C LYS A 262 29.01 -3.67 9.01
N ARG A 263 30.01 -2.77 8.95
CA ARG A 263 29.94 -1.38 9.47
C ARG A 263 28.96 -0.50 8.71
N PHE A 264 28.83 -0.66 7.39
CA PHE A 264 27.97 0.17 6.52
C PHE A 264 26.64 -0.50 6.15
N ARG A 265 26.36 -1.69 6.70
CA ARG A 265 25.14 -2.44 6.38
C ARG A 265 23.85 -1.73 6.83
N GLY A 266 23.90 -0.99 7.94
CA GLY A 266 22.75 -0.26 8.49
C GLY A 266 22.36 0.99 7.67
N SER A 267 23.28 1.56 6.89
CA SER A 267 23.03 2.76 6.08
C SER A 267 22.61 2.44 4.64
N ALA A 268 22.73 1.19 4.20
CA ALA A 268 22.31 0.74 2.87
C ALA A 268 20.78 0.77 2.74
N LYS A 269 20.25 1.77 2.01
CA LYS A 269 18.81 1.89 1.69
C LYS A 269 18.49 1.24 0.35
N GLN A 270 17.24 0.82 0.20
CA GLN A 270 16.72 0.33 -1.09
C GLN A 270 16.78 1.46 -2.13
N LEU A 271 17.30 1.17 -3.32
CA LEU A 271 17.38 2.16 -4.39
C LEU A 271 15.97 2.64 -4.77
N PRO A 272 15.69 3.96 -4.76
CA PRO A 272 14.35 4.48 -5.00
C PRO A 272 13.84 4.10 -6.39
N ILE A 273 14.71 4.09 -7.40
CA ILE A 273 14.35 3.71 -8.77
C ILE A 273 13.88 2.26 -8.88
N VAL A 274 14.48 1.33 -8.12
CA VAL A 274 14.05 -0.08 -8.09
C VAL A 274 12.68 -0.18 -7.42
N ARG A 275 12.49 0.54 -6.30
CA ARG A 275 11.20 0.57 -5.59
C ARG A 275 10.09 1.10 -6.49
N TRP A 276 10.28 2.27 -7.11
CA TRP A 276 9.30 2.86 -8.03
C TRP A 276 8.98 1.92 -9.19
N PHE A 277 9.98 1.29 -9.80
CA PHE A 277 9.77 0.35 -10.89
C PHE A 277 8.95 -0.87 -10.46
N THR A 278 9.25 -1.48 -9.29
CA THR A 278 8.50 -2.63 -8.79
C THR A 278 7.04 -2.28 -8.50
N TRP A 279 6.79 -1.13 -7.85
CA TRP A 279 5.42 -0.66 -7.58
C TRP A 279 4.68 -0.27 -8.86
N ALA A 280 5.36 0.31 -9.84
CA ALA A 280 4.78 0.62 -11.15
C ALA A 280 4.36 -0.65 -11.89
N LEU A 281 5.19 -1.70 -11.89
CA LEU A 281 4.83 -2.99 -12.49
C LEU A 281 3.59 -3.60 -11.83
N VAL A 282 3.53 -3.60 -10.50
CA VAL A 282 2.36 -4.11 -9.75
C VAL A 282 1.11 -3.28 -10.07
N GLY A 283 1.23 -1.95 -10.10
CA GLY A 283 0.12 -1.05 -10.44
C GLY A 283 -0.40 -1.27 -11.86
N ILE A 284 0.50 -1.37 -12.85
CA ILE A 284 0.16 -1.65 -14.25
C ILE A 284 -0.52 -3.02 -14.38
N LEU A 285 0.04 -4.05 -13.73
CA LEU A 285 -0.52 -5.41 -13.75
C LEU A 285 -1.95 -5.43 -13.16
N SER A 286 -2.16 -4.70 -12.07
CA SER A 286 -3.45 -4.62 -11.37
C SER A 286 -4.47 -3.84 -12.20
N LEU A 287 -4.04 -2.74 -12.83
CA LEU A 287 -4.86 -1.97 -13.75
C LEU A 287 -5.31 -2.82 -14.95
N PHE A 288 -4.40 -3.63 -15.52
CA PHE A 288 -4.74 -4.55 -16.61
C PHE A 288 -5.76 -5.59 -16.20
N TYR A 289 -5.61 -6.17 -15.01
CA TYR A 289 -6.60 -7.10 -14.51
C TYR A 289 -7.98 -6.46 -14.42
N VAL A 290 -8.10 -5.29 -13.77
CA VAL A 290 -9.41 -4.65 -13.52
C VAL A 290 -10.04 -4.13 -14.81
N LEU A 291 -9.27 -3.42 -15.65
CA LEU A 291 -9.74 -2.76 -16.86
C LEU A 291 -9.01 -3.30 -18.10
N PRO A 292 -9.32 -4.52 -18.55
CA PRO A 292 -8.66 -5.11 -19.72
C PRO A 292 -8.84 -4.26 -20.98
N PHE A 293 -9.96 -3.55 -21.14
CA PHE A 293 -10.25 -2.72 -22.31
C PHE A 293 -9.30 -1.51 -22.49
N MET A 294 -8.51 -1.13 -21.49
CA MET A 294 -7.63 0.05 -21.54
C MET A 294 -6.51 -0.03 -22.60
N PHE A 295 -6.24 -1.20 -23.20
CA PHE A 295 -5.32 -1.34 -24.34
C PHE A 295 -6.02 -1.52 -25.69
N SER A 296 -7.35 -1.49 -25.72
CA SER A 296 -8.15 -1.58 -26.95
C SER A 296 -8.14 -0.28 -27.78
N PHE A 297 -7.12 0.57 -27.59
CA PHE A 297 -6.95 1.85 -28.31
C PHE A 297 -6.92 1.70 -29.85
N ALA A 298 -6.77 0.48 -30.38
CA ALA A 298 -6.72 0.21 -31.81
C ALA A 298 -8.01 -0.39 -32.42
N SER A 299 -8.88 -1.07 -31.65
CA SER A 299 -10.07 -1.73 -32.20
C SER A 299 -11.11 -2.09 -31.13
N GLY A 300 -12.27 -1.43 -31.13
CA GLY A 300 -13.35 -1.65 -30.14
C GLY A 300 -13.96 -3.06 -30.10
N SER A 301 -13.49 -3.99 -30.93
CA SER A 301 -13.93 -5.39 -31.04
C SER A 301 -13.00 -6.40 -30.35
N THR A 302 -11.80 -6.01 -29.91
CA THR A 302 -10.86 -6.95 -29.26
C THR A 302 -11.15 -7.06 -27.77
N MET A 303 -11.85 -8.12 -27.35
CA MET A 303 -11.80 -8.54 -25.94
C MET A 303 -10.40 -9.07 -25.65
N ILE A 304 -9.77 -8.54 -24.61
CA ILE A 304 -8.50 -9.07 -24.13
C ILE A 304 -8.80 -10.29 -23.28
N TYR A 305 -8.71 -11.46 -23.91
CA TYR A 305 -8.72 -12.78 -23.28
C TYR A 305 -7.91 -12.78 -21.99
N GLY A 306 -8.44 -13.28 -20.87
CA GLY A 306 -7.74 -13.48 -19.59
C GLY A 306 -6.43 -14.27 -19.71
N SER A 307 -6.33 -15.13 -20.72
CA SER A 307 -5.11 -15.88 -21.05
C SER A 307 -3.84 -15.01 -21.20
N TYR A 308 -3.95 -13.73 -21.56
CA TYR A 308 -2.79 -12.82 -21.64
C TYR A 308 -2.02 -12.66 -20.31
N LEU A 309 -2.71 -12.73 -19.17
CA LEU A 309 -2.07 -12.57 -17.85
C LEU A 309 -1.08 -13.70 -17.58
N TYR A 310 -1.33 -14.89 -18.11
CA TYR A 310 -0.43 -16.04 -17.98
C TYR A 310 0.91 -15.83 -18.69
N PHE A 311 0.96 -14.95 -19.70
CA PHE A 311 2.21 -14.57 -20.37
C PHE A 311 2.81 -13.29 -19.79
N LEU A 312 1.97 -12.32 -19.47
CA LEU A 312 2.38 -11.01 -18.99
C LEU A 312 2.97 -11.09 -17.57
N VAL A 313 2.37 -11.90 -16.67
CA VAL A 313 2.87 -12.09 -15.30
C VAL A 313 4.30 -12.66 -15.27
N PRO A 314 4.60 -13.81 -15.94
CA PRO A 314 5.98 -14.29 -16.03
C PRO A 314 6.93 -13.28 -16.69
N GLY A 315 6.48 -12.57 -17.74
CA GLY A 315 7.26 -11.52 -18.39
C GLY A 315 7.64 -10.39 -17.42
N PHE A 316 6.70 -9.93 -16.59
CA PHE A 316 6.92 -8.88 -15.61
C PHE A 316 7.78 -9.36 -14.43
N ILE A 317 7.63 -10.62 -14.01
CA ILE A 317 8.52 -11.26 -13.03
C ILE A 317 9.97 -11.27 -13.57
N PHE A 318 10.16 -11.69 -14.82
CA PHE A 318 11.47 -11.71 -15.45
C PHE A 318 12.05 -10.31 -15.63
N ALA A 319 11.26 -9.35 -16.07
CA ALA A 319 11.67 -7.95 -16.20
C ALA A 319 12.09 -7.37 -14.83
N SER A 320 11.30 -7.59 -13.77
CA SER A 320 11.64 -7.21 -12.40
C SER A 320 12.95 -7.86 -11.93
N TYR A 321 13.16 -9.13 -12.25
CA TYR A 321 14.39 -9.85 -11.94
C TYR A 321 15.61 -9.25 -12.63
N VAL A 322 15.55 -9.03 -13.95
CA VAL A 322 16.67 -8.46 -14.73
C VAL A 322 16.95 -7.03 -14.31
N PHE A 323 15.92 -6.19 -14.19
CA PHE A 323 16.06 -4.79 -13.83
C PHE A 323 16.66 -4.62 -12.42
N SER A 324 16.11 -5.32 -11.43
CA SER A 324 16.68 -5.29 -10.07
C SER A 324 18.11 -5.82 -10.03
N LYS A 325 18.41 -6.92 -10.73
CA LYS A 325 19.77 -7.46 -10.82
C LYS A 325 20.75 -6.44 -11.41
N THR A 326 20.44 -5.88 -12.58
CA THR A 326 21.35 -4.95 -13.27
C THR A 326 21.65 -3.69 -12.47
N LEU A 327 20.65 -3.13 -11.78
CA LEU A 327 20.84 -1.94 -10.96
C LEU A 327 21.61 -2.22 -9.67
N TYR A 328 21.31 -3.31 -8.97
CA TYR A 328 22.07 -3.67 -7.77
C TYR A 328 23.49 -4.13 -8.06
N ASP A 329 23.73 -4.82 -9.19
CA ASP A 329 25.08 -5.21 -9.60
C ASP A 329 25.93 -3.97 -10.00
N ARG A 330 25.32 -2.95 -10.62
CA ARG A 330 25.99 -1.65 -10.85
C ARG A 330 26.27 -0.93 -9.54
N ALA A 331 25.29 -0.88 -8.64
CA ALA A 331 25.46 -0.23 -7.34
C ALA A 331 26.50 -0.94 -6.47
N SER A 332 26.60 -2.27 -6.54
CA SER A 332 27.59 -3.02 -5.77
C SER A 332 29.01 -2.81 -6.27
N SER A 333 29.21 -2.60 -7.57
CA SER A 333 30.53 -2.23 -8.12
C SER A 333 31.05 -0.85 -7.69
N GLN A 334 30.17 0.00 -7.16
CA GLN A 334 30.50 1.32 -6.63
C GLN A 334 30.73 1.31 -5.12
N ILE A 335 30.54 0.16 -4.46
CA ILE A 335 30.92 0.01 -3.06
C ILE A 335 32.44 0.14 -3.04
N PRO A 336 33.00 1.17 -2.37
CA PRO A 336 34.44 1.24 -2.21
C PRO A 336 34.87 -0.03 -1.49
N ASP A 337 35.76 -0.81 -2.12
CA ASP A 337 36.55 -1.79 -1.38
C ASP A 337 37.18 -1.05 -0.19
N ASP A 338 37.36 -1.72 0.95
CA ASP A 338 38.17 -1.19 2.05
C ASP A 338 39.53 -0.81 1.42
N LEU A 339 39.67 0.46 1.04
CA LEU A 339 40.90 1.03 0.55
C LEU A 339 41.79 1.03 1.78
N VAL A 340 42.55 -0.06 1.93
CA VAL A 340 43.86 0.01 2.54
C VAL A 340 44.58 1.05 1.70
N ILE A 341 44.53 2.29 2.16
CA ILE A 341 45.22 3.42 1.56
C ILE A 341 46.67 2.93 1.40
N PRO A 342 47.23 2.86 0.18
CA PRO A 342 48.63 2.51 0.06
C PRO A 342 49.39 3.62 0.79
N VAL A 343 49.98 3.27 1.93
CA VAL A 343 50.83 4.14 2.72
C VAL A 343 51.94 4.62 1.79
N LYS A 344 51.80 5.86 1.29
CA LYS A 344 52.93 6.58 0.73
C LYS A 344 53.69 7.13 1.93
N GLN A 345 54.57 6.30 2.47
CA GLN A 345 55.61 6.76 3.38
C GLN A 345 56.39 7.87 2.66
N ALA A 346 56.18 9.11 3.10
CA ALA A 346 56.99 10.23 2.65
C ALA A 346 58.39 10.05 3.22
N VAL A 347 59.38 10.01 2.33
CA VAL A 347 60.80 9.94 2.69
C VAL A 347 61.19 11.27 3.34
N VAL A 348 61.65 11.20 4.60
CA VAL A 348 62.28 12.30 5.32
C VAL A 348 63.54 12.73 4.57
N LYS A 349 63.59 13.99 4.13
CA LYS A 349 64.85 14.63 3.74
C LYS A 349 65.46 15.27 4.98
N GLN A 350 66.68 14.87 5.30
CA GLN A 350 67.54 15.61 6.21
C GLN A 350 68.12 16.79 5.45
N ASP A 351 67.83 18.01 5.89
CA ASP A 351 68.68 19.16 5.64
C ASP A 351 69.05 19.75 7.01
N ASP A 352 70.35 19.76 7.27
CA ASP A 352 70.99 20.50 8.36
C ASP A 352 70.67 21.99 8.20
N ASP A 353 70.02 22.60 9.20
CA ASP A 353 70.38 23.93 9.69
C ASP A 353 69.57 24.29 10.95
N SER A 354 70.30 24.74 11.97
CA SER A 354 69.81 25.02 13.31
C SER A 354 68.87 26.23 13.37
N TYR A 355 67.56 25.96 13.43
CA TYR A 355 66.55 26.90 13.93
C TYR A 355 65.76 26.20 15.03
N THR A 356 65.72 26.78 16.23
CA THR A 356 64.90 26.26 17.34
C THR A 356 63.42 26.44 16.99
N LEU A 357 62.84 25.41 16.38
CA LEU A 357 61.42 25.31 16.04
C LEU A 357 60.60 25.38 17.33
N ARG A 358 59.47 26.09 17.32
CA ARG A 358 58.55 26.19 18.47
C ARG A 358 57.19 25.65 18.06
N CYS A 359 56.59 24.84 18.92
CA CYS A 359 55.24 24.33 18.73
C CYS A 359 54.25 25.48 18.82
N GLN A 360 53.48 25.73 17.77
CA GLN A 360 52.53 26.84 17.75
C GLN A 360 51.27 26.59 18.60
N MET A 361 51.11 25.38 19.15
CA MET A 361 49.99 25.00 20.00
C MET A 361 50.30 25.16 21.50
N CYS A 362 51.51 24.80 21.95
CA CYS A 362 51.92 24.87 23.36
C CYS A 362 53.06 25.86 23.63
N MET A 363 53.60 26.51 22.58
CA MET A 363 54.68 27.50 22.59
C MET A 363 56.04 27.02 23.16
N ARG A 364 56.18 25.71 23.41
CA ARG A 364 57.44 25.08 23.84
C ARG A 364 58.36 24.79 22.65
N PRO A 365 59.69 24.82 22.84
CA PRO A 365 60.63 24.44 21.79
C PRO A 365 60.43 22.96 21.37
N ILE A 366 60.63 22.69 20.09
CA ILE A 366 60.60 21.35 19.50
C ILE A 366 62.06 20.95 19.29
N ASP A 367 62.49 19.90 19.98
CA ASP A 367 63.82 19.33 19.78
C ASP A 367 63.81 18.56 18.45
N ALA A 368 64.68 18.94 17.51
CA ALA A 368 64.68 18.43 16.14
C ALA A 368 64.90 16.91 16.03
N GLU A 369 65.37 16.25 17.09
CA GLU A 369 65.59 14.81 17.13
C GLU A 369 64.35 13.99 17.58
N LYS A 370 63.29 14.63 18.12
CA LYS A 370 62.06 13.93 18.53
C LYS A 370 60.79 14.73 18.24
N GLU A 371 59.92 14.12 17.42
CA GLU A 371 58.47 14.33 17.42
C GLU A 371 57.98 15.71 16.90
N LEU A 372 58.55 16.18 15.80
CA LEU A 372 57.96 17.27 14.99
C LEU A 372 56.87 16.70 14.06
N TYR A 373 55.65 17.21 14.19
CA TYR A 373 54.56 16.99 13.23
C TYR A 373 54.32 18.27 12.41
N GLU A 374 54.32 18.15 11.09
CA GLU A 374 54.01 19.23 10.17
C GLU A 374 52.73 18.92 9.38
N CYS A 375 51.71 19.76 9.57
CA CYS A 375 50.47 19.67 8.81
C CYS A 375 50.69 20.15 7.37
N ILE A 376 49.85 19.71 6.43
CA ILE A 376 49.90 20.08 5.00
C ILE A 376 49.82 21.61 4.80
N CYS A 377 49.19 22.34 5.73
CA CYS A 377 49.11 23.79 5.72
C CYS A 377 50.39 24.51 6.20
N GLY A 378 51.44 23.76 6.56
CA GLY A 378 52.70 24.28 7.11
C GLY A 378 52.69 24.55 8.62
N HIS A 379 51.66 24.10 9.34
CA HIS A 379 51.54 24.30 10.78
C HIS A 379 52.31 23.21 11.55
N GLN A 380 53.22 23.64 12.42
CA GLN A 380 54.17 22.77 13.13
C GLN A 380 53.83 22.63 14.62
N MET A 381 53.79 21.40 15.11
CA MET A 381 53.45 21.05 16.48
C MET A 381 54.20 19.80 16.96
N HIS A 382 54.23 19.55 18.28
CA HIS A 382 54.71 18.27 18.81
C HIS A 382 53.74 17.13 18.42
N MET A 383 54.23 15.90 18.25
CA MET A 383 53.38 14.73 18.00
C MET A 383 52.30 14.56 19.08
N ASP A 384 52.66 14.64 20.36
CA ASP A 384 51.69 14.59 21.49
C ASP A 384 50.62 15.69 21.43
N CYS A 385 50.99 16.86 20.92
CA CYS A 385 50.07 17.98 20.72
C CYS A 385 49.14 17.71 19.55
N ALA A 386 49.67 17.17 18.46
CA ALA A 386 48.88 16.76 17.31
C ALA A 386 47.85 15.69 17.68
N GLU A 387 48.26 14.67 18.45
CA GLU A 387 47.40 13.52 18.78
C GLU A 387 46.20 13.96 19.64
N LYS A 388 46.43 14.87 20.60
CA LYS A 388 45.34 15.43 21.41
C LYS A 388 44.41 16.35 20.65
N ALA A 389 44.92 17.12 19.70
CA ALA A 389 44.11 18.06 18.93
C ALA A 389 43.23 17.36 17.89
N GLN A 390 43.68 16.22 17.34
CA GLN A 390 43.08 15.40 16.26
C GLN A 390 42.83 16.13 14.92
N ALA A 391 42.56 17.43 14.95
CA ALA A 391 42.44 18.33 13.81
C ALA A 391 43.39 19.53 13.97
N CYS A 392 43.91 20.02 12.86
CA CYS A 392 44.77 21.20 12.84
C CYS A 392 43.96 22.44 13.27
N PRO A 393 44.38 23.19 14.30
CA PRO A 393 43.66 24.39 14.75
C PRO A 393 43.65 25.51 13.70
N GLN A 394 44.60 25.50 12.75
CA GLN A 394 44.73 26.56 11.76
C GLN A 394 43.96 26.28 10.46
N CYS A 395 43.83 25.01 10.05
CA CYS A 395 43.17 24.66 8.77
C CYS A 395 42.02 23.65 8.89
N GLY A 396 41.82 23.04 10.06
CA GLY A 396 40.78 22.04 10.29
C GLY A 396 41.07 20.65 9.72
N GLU A 397 42.23 20.43 9.11
CA GLU A 397 42.61 19.14 8.53
C GLU A 397 42.85 18.09 9.63
N VAL A 398 42.36 16.86 9.41
CA VAL A 398 42.52 15.75 10.36
C VAL A 398 43.97 15.26 10.34
N LEU A 399 44.63 15.27 11.49
CA LEU A 399 46.09 15.04 11.58
C LEU A 399 46.48 13.55 11.48
N PHE A 400 45.63 12.65 11.99
CA PHE A 400 45.87 11.21 12.04
C PHE A 400 44.73 10.38 11.44
N PRO A 401 44.48 10.49 10.12
CA PRO A 401 43.36 9.81 9.47
C PRO A 401 43.41 8.28 9.59
N GLU A 402 44.59 7.69 9.85
CA GLU A 402 44.75 6.23 10.01
C GLU A 402 44.19 5.70 11.35
N HIS A 403 44.22 6.52 12.40
CA HIS A 403 43.77 6.14 13.75
C HIS A 403 42.43 6.78 14.12
N THR A 404 42.08 7.91 13.51
CA THR A 404 40.83 8.62 13.76
C THR A 404 39.68 8.03 12.93
N ARG A 405 38.65 7.53 13.60
CA ARG A 405 37.39 7.11 12.96
C ARG A 405 36.35 8.20 13.16
N SER A 406 35.63 8.56 12.11
CA SER A 406 34.44 9.40 12.24
C SER A 406 33.30 8.54 12.79
N ILE A 407 32.85 8.86 14.01
CA ILE A 407 31.70 8.23 14.65
C ILE A 407 30.55 9.23 14.61
N GLN A 408 29.41 8.80 14.07
CA GLN A 408 28.18 9.59 14.14
C GLN A 408 27.52 9.35 15.49
N CYS A 409 27.25 10.43 16.21
CA CYS A 409 26.65 10.39 17.51
C CYS A 409 25.22 9.85 17.42
N LYS A 410 24.93 8.69 18.01
CA LYS A 410 23.57 8.11 18.00
C LYS A 410 22.51 8.98 18.68
N ALA A 411 22.94 9.85 19.59
CA ALA A 411 22.07 10.69 20.40
C ALA A 411 21.77 12.09 19.80
N CYS A 412 22.66 12.65 18.98
CA CYS A 412 22.49 14.01 18.43
C CYS A 412 22.84 14.13 16.94
N ASP A 413 23.11 12.99 16.29
CA ASP A 413 23.50 12.85 14.89
C ASP A 413 24.79 13.59 14.45
N GLU A 414 25.53 14.20 15.38
CA GLU A 414 26.79 14.90 15.11
C GLU A 414 27.93 13.91 14.82
N THR A 415 28.72 14.16 13.79
CA THR A 415 29.92 13.37 13.49
C THR A 415 31.13 13.94 14.21
N PHE A 416 31.79 13.13 15.04
CA PHE A 416 33.05 13.49 15.69
C PHE A 416 34.12 12.42 15.44
N LEU A 417 35.38 12.79 15.66
CA LEU A 417 36.54 11.94 15.43
C LEU A 417 36.97 11.30 16.77
N SER A 418 37.34 10.03 16.75
CA SER A 418 37.97 9.35 17.89
C SER A 418 39.09 8.44 17.42
N THR A 419 40.19 8.43 18.17
CA THR A 419 41.32 7.51 18.04
C THR A 419 40.89 6.16 18.58
N GLY A 420 40.75 5.16 17.72
CA GLY A 420 40.10 3.86 18.03
C GLY A 420 40.77 2.96 19.07
N GLU A 421 41.59 3.50 19.98
CA GLU A 421 42.21 2.84 21.13
C GLU A 421 41.49 3.14 22.47
N GLU A 422 40.51 4.06 22.50
CA GLU A 422 39.73 4.35 23.70
C GLU A 422 38.69 3.26 23.96
N ASP A 423 38.47 2.91 25.25
CA ASP A 423 37.44 1.95 25.64
C ASP A 423 36.07 2.41 25.12
N PRO A 424 35.26 1.53 24.50
CA PRO A 424 33.96 1.88 23.89
C PRO A 424 32.99 2.63 24.83
N TYR A 425 33.11 2.37 26.13
CA TYR A 425 32.32 3.00 27.20
C TYR A 425 32.95 4.27 27.77
N THR A 426 34.07 4.75 27.23
CA THR A 426 34.67 6.07 27.54
C THR A 426 34.40 7.10 26.44
N LEU A 427 33.90 6.64 25.29
CA LEU A 427 33.81 7.43 24.08
C LEU A 427 32.56 8.33 24.12
N GLN A 428 32.79 9.61 24.39
CA GLN A 428 31.74 10.63 24.54
C GLN A 428 31.67 11.53 23.30
N CYS A 429 30.46 11.93 22.93
CA CYS A 429 30.28 12.91 21.86
C CYS A 429 30.86 14.27 22.27
N THR A 430 31.65 14.91 21.41
CA THR A 430 32.21 16.25 21.66
C THR A 430 31.15 17.35 21.74
N ARG A 431 29.98 17.14 21.13
CA ARG A 431 28.88 18.12 21.10
C ARG A 431 27.88 17.93 22.24
N CYS A 432 27.47 16.70 22.49
CA CYS A 432 26.45 16.42 23.50
C CYS A 432 26.97 15.61 24.69
N GLY A 433 28.21 15.13 24.74
CA GLY A 433 28.72 14.34 25.86
C GLY A 433 28.11 12.94 26.02
N ALA A 434 27.18 12.54 25.14
CA ALA A 434 26.53 11.24 25.21
C ALA A 434 27.49 10.10 24.83
N PHE A 435 27.37 8.98 25.54
CA PHE A 435 28.08 7.75 25.20
C PHE A 435 27.59 7.15 23.88
N GLN A 436 28.52 6.54 23.13
CA GLN A 436 28.24 5.98 21.80
C GLN A 436 27.87 4.50 21.80
N GLU A 437 28.29 3.76 22.81
CA GLU A 437 27.82 2.40 23.00
C GLU A 437 26.38 2.41 23.56
N GLU A 438 25.54 1.54 23.00
CA GLU A 438 24.13 1.49 23.38
C GLU A 438 24.00 0.73 24.70
N VAL A 439 23.46 1.40 25.73
CA VAL A 439 23.07 0.75 26.99
C VAL A 439 21.98 -0.28 26.68
N LYS A 440 22.35 -1.56 26.70
CA LYS A 440 21.43 -2.67 26.42
C LYS A 440 20.29 -2.64 27.44
N GLY A 441 19.06 -2.69 26.94
CA GLY A 441 17.87 -2.76 27.77
C GLY A 441 17.79 -4.06 28.57
N GLY A 442 17.35 -3.97 29.82
CA GLY A 442 17.21 -5.12 30.72
C GLY A 442 18.52 -5.57 31.36
N ARG A 443 19.53 -4.70 31.45
CA ARG A 443 20.79 -4.95 32.16
C ARG A 443 21.03 -3.93 33.26
N SER A 444 21.73 -4.36 34.29
CA SER A 444 22.18 -3.52 35.40
C SER A 444 23.68 -3.20 35.26
N TYR A 445 24.04 -1.93 35.45
CA TYR A 445 25.40 -1.40 35.29
C TYR A 445 25.84 -0.70 36.57
N ILE A 446 27.03 -1.02 37.05
CA ILE A 446 27.71 -0.27 38.11
C ILE A 446 28.90 0.48 37.49
N ILE A 447 29.01 1.77 37.81
CA ILE A 447 30.04 2.67 37.28
C ILE A 447 30.89 3.12 38.46
N VAL A 448 32.16 2.75 38.45
CA VAL A 448 33.09 3.21 39.49
C VAL A 448 33.78 4.48 38.99
N ASP A 449 33.49 5.60 39.64
CA ASP A 449 34.08 6.90 39.31
C ASP A 449 34.15 7.77 40.59
N ILE A 450 35.10 8.71 40.65
CA ILE A 450 35.14 9.73 41.72
C ILE A 450 33.98 10.70 41.55
N ASP A 451 33.64 11.05 40.31
CA ASP A 451 32.55 11.96 39.97
C ASP A 451 31.43 11.20 39.23
N SER A 452 30.18 11.34 39.67
CA SER A 452 28.99 10.68 39.08
C SER A 452 28.70 11.06 37.61
N ARG A 453 29.52 11.93 37.01
CA ARG A 453 29.31 12.54 35.69
C ARG A 453 29.17 11.51 34.56
N ARG A 454 29.90 10.39 34.63
CA ARG A 454 29.76 9.31 33.63
C ARG A 454 28.41 8.60 33.74
N GLY A 455 27.90 8.37 34.96
CA GLY A 455 26.54 7.85 35.16
C GLY A 455 25.47 8.76 34.55
N TYR A 456 25.60 10.08 34.78
CA TYR A 456 24.72 11.08 34.18
C TYR A 456 24.77 11.12 32.65
N ASN A 457 25.96 11.00 32.06
CA ASN A 457 26.10 10.96 30.61
C ASN A 457 25.48 9.68 30.00
N MET A 458 25.52 8.54 30.70
CA MET A 458 24.87 7.30 30.25
C MET A 458 23.34 7.41 30.27
N ILE A 459 22.75 7.93 31.35
CA ILE A 459 21.30 8.10 31.43
C ILE A 459 20.81 9.15 30.43
N ARG A 460 21.58 10.22 30.21
CA ARG A 460 21.27 11.27 29.23
C ARG A 460 21.28 10.74 27.80
N ALA A 461 22.22 9.85 27.46
CA ALA A 461 22.23 9.14 26.18
C ALA A 461 20.94 8.31 25.97
N MET A 462 20.42 7.67 27.02
CA MET A 462 19.16 6.94 26.97
C MET A 462 17.97 7.86 26.71
N GLY A 463 17.87 8.99 27.43
CA GLY A 463 16.80 9.98 27.23
C GLY A 463 16.78 10.53 25.80
N LEU A 464 17.95 10.90 25.26
CA LEU A 464 18.08 11.37 23.87
C LEU A 464 17.72 10.32 22.82
N SER A 465 17.88 9.02 23.13
CA SER A 465 17.46 7.91 22.26
C SER A 465 15.95 7.61 22.29
N GLY A 466 15.16 8.43 23.01
CA GLY A 466 13.71 8.28 23.13
C GLY A 466 13.26 7.25 24.17
N ARG A 467 14.14 6.89 25.12
CA ARG A 467 13.83 5.97 26.22
C ARG A 467 13.59 6.80 27.49
N PRO A 468 12.39 6.75 28.12
CA PRO A 468 12.12 7.50 29.34
C PRO A 468 13.13 7.16 30.44
N ALA A 469 13.57 8.16 31.20
CA ALA A 469 14.58 8.01 32.23
C ALA A 469 14.16 8.66 33.56
N LEU A 470 14.38 7.93 34.66
CA LEU A 470 14.20 8.39 36.03
C LEU A 470 15.57 8.49 36.71
N ILE A 471 15.83 9.61 37.38
CA ILE A 471 17.05 9.86 38.14
C ILE A 471 16.67 10.03 39.60
N MET A 472 17.28 9.22 40.46
CA MET A 472 17.24 9.36 41.91
C MET A 472 18.60 9.85 42.38
N THR A 473 18.62 10.99 43.07
CA THR A 473 19.85 11.68 43.49
C THR A 473 19.67 12.28 44.88
N ASN A 474 20.76 12.42 45.63
CA ASN A 474 20.74 13.10 46.93
C ASN A 474 20.91 14.63 46.80
N GLU A 475 21.15 15.13 45.58
CA GLU A 475 21.26 16.55 45.30
C GLU A 475 19.92 17.16 44.86
N PHE A 476 19.78 18.48 45.03
CA PHE A 476 18.55 19.17 44.65
C PHE A 476 18.30 19.10 43.13
N PRO A 477 17.08 18.71 42.67
CA PRO A 477 16.80 18.48 41.25
C PRO A 477 17.13 19.66 40.32
N GLY A 478 16.92 20.90 40.78
CA GLY A 478 17.26 22.09 39.99
C GLY A 478 18.76 22.23 39.72
N LYS A 479 19.61 21.89 40.70
CA LYS A 479 21.07 21.95 40.58
C LYS A 479 21.59 20.86 39.65
N VAL A 480 21.04 19.65 39.77
CA VAL A 480 21.41 18.50 38.92
C VAL A 480 21.01 18.75 37.46
N ARG A 481 19.84 19.35 37.22
CA ARG A 481 19.39 19.73 35.87
C ARG A 481 20.34 20.73 35.20
N GLU A 482 20.79 21.74 35.94
CA GLU A 482 21.74 22.75 35.43
C GLU A 482 23.16 22.18 35.25
N GLN A 483 23.65 21.38 36.20
CA GLN A 483 25.01 20.85 36.18
C GLN A 483 25.26 19.83 35.06
N PHE A 484 24.24 19.05 34.69
CA PHE A 484 24.37 17.95 33.72
C PHE A 484 23.56 18.19 32.42
N ASP A 485 23.07 19.41 32.19
CA ASP A 485 22.27 19.77 31.01
C ASP A 485 21.11 18.79 30.75
N LEU A 486 20.34 18.49 31.80
CA LEU A 486 19.16 17.62 31.73
C LEU A 486 17.94 18.49 31.43
N GLY A 487 17.31 18.27 30.27
CA GLY A 487 16.08 18.98 29.89
C GLY A 487 14.86 18.57 30.72
N ASP A 488 13.69 19.12 30.37
CA ASP A 488 12.44 18.87 31.12
C ASP A 488 11.90 17.45 30.96
N ASP A 489 12.41 16.68 30.00
CA ASP A 489 11.96 15.32 29.68
C ASP A 489 12.46 14.23 30.66
N PHE A 490 13.35 14.59 31.58
CA PHE A 490 13.87 13.68 32.62
C PHE A 490 13.08 13.85 33.91
N ASP A 491 12.63 12.74 34.50
CA ASP A 491 12.07 12.73 35.85
C ASP A 491 13.24 12.65 36.86
N VAL A 492 13.34 13.64 37.75
CA VAL A 492 14.45 13.76 38.71
C VAL A 492 13.87 13.89 40.10
N LYS A 493 14.19 12.93 40.97
CA LYS A 493 13.70 12.83 42.34
C LYS A 493 14.85 12.95 43.35
N CYS A 494 14.67 13.81 44.36
CA CYS A 494 15.61 14.04 45.47
C CYS A 494 15.40 12.97 46.55
N MET A 495 16.41 12.21 46.92
CA MET A 495 16.40 11.33 48.09
C MET A 495 16.85 12.12 49.32
N CYS A 496 15.89 12.69 50.04
CA CYS A 496 16.13 13.79 50.98
C CYS A 496 15.20 13.63 52.21
N ASP A 497 15.68 13.92 53.42
CA ASP A 497 14.92 13.75 54.68
C ASP A 497 13.67 14.64 54.79
N SER A 498 13.64 15.76 54.06
CA SER A 498 12.53 16.71 54.10
C SER A 498 11.48 16.38 53.02
N THR A 499 10.38 15.75 53.43
CA THR A 499 9.23 15.36 52.59
C THR A 499 8.30 16.51 52.16
N THR A 500 8.81 17.75 52.11
CA THR A 500 7.98 18.94 51.85
C THR A 500 7.76 19.25 50.37
N ASP A 501 8.48 18.61 49.44
CA ASP A 501 8.37 18.85 47.99
C ASP A 501 7.84 17.61 47.24
N ILE A 502 7.04 17.85 46.19
CA ILE A 502 6.36 16.82 45.34
C ILE A 502 7.37 15.87 44.64
N ASP A 503 8.64 16.26 44.56
CA ASP A 503 9.73 15.52 43.93
C ASP A 503 10.76 14.95 44.92
N SER A 504 10.40 14.88 46.22
CA SER A 504 11.24 14.28 47.26
C SER A 504 10.80 12.86 47.62
N VAL A 505 11.79 11.99 47.81
CA VAL A 505 11.66 10.59 48.22
C VAL A 505 12.39 10.45 49.55
N ASN A 506 11.75 9.82 50.53
CA ASN A 506 12.35 9.61 51.84
C ASN A 506 13.51 8.60 51.76
N ILE A 507 14.72 9.04 52.13
CA ILE A 507 15.92 8.20 52.10
C ILE A 507 15.89 7.08 53.16
N HIS A 508 15.12 7.24 54.24
CA HIS A 508 14.99 6.24 55.32
C HIS A 508 13.90 5.19 55.05
N ASP A 509 13.03 5.42 54.05
CA ASP A 509 11.96 4.48 53.69
C ASP A 509 12.15 3.94 52.27
N LEU A 510 13.18 3.10 52.14
CA LEU A 510 13.53 2.45 50.87
C LEU A 510 12.44 1.48 50.37
N ASP A 511 11.64 0.92 51.29
CA ASP A 511 10.64 -0.11 51.00
C ASP A 511 9.27 0.48 50.62
N GLY A 512 8.94 1.66 51.16
CA GLY A 512 7.75 2.43 50.84
C GLY A 512 8.00 3.38 49.66
N ASP A 513 8.26 4.64 49.95
CA ASP A 513 8.27 5.74 48.99
C ASP A 513 9.24 5.53 47.81
N ALA A 514 10.46 5.05 48.08
CA ALA A 514 11.46 4.85 47.03
C ALA A 514 11.06 3.71 46.08
N MET A 515 10.60 2.59 46.64
CA MET A 515 10.17 1.44 45.86
C MET A 515 8.86 1.69 45.11
N GLU A 516 7.91 2.43 45.69
CA GLU A 516 6.68 2.83 45.02
C GLU A 516 6.97 3.73 43.81
N THR A 517 7.89 4.68 43.95
CA THR A 517 8.31 5.57 42.87
C THR A 517 8.96 4.79 41.73
N VAL A 518 9.92 3.91 42.05
CA VAL A 518 10.60 3.07 41.04
C VAL A 518 9.62 2.11 40.37
N SER A 519 8.79 1.41 41.14
CA SER A 519 7.84 0.43 40.59
C SER A 519 6.79 1.09 39.70
N THR A 520 6.23 2.24 40.12
CA THR A 520 5.26 3.00 39.31
C THR A 520 5.88 3.45 37.98
N PHE A 521 7.11 3.95 38.02
CA PHE A 521 7.84 4.33 36.81
C PHE A 521 8.11 3.13 35.89
N LEU A 522 8.58 2.01 36.43
CA LEU A 522 8.87 0.79 35.66
C LEU A 522 7.62 0.11 35.08
N MET A 523 6.46 0.22 35.75
CA MET A 523 5.19 -0.31 35.24
C MET A 523 4.57 0.55 34.13
N THR A 524 4.78 1.87 34.19
CA THR A 524 4.21 2.83 33.22
C THR A 524 5.08 3.03 31.98
N THR A 525 6.38 2.76 32.07
CA THR A 525 7.34 2.98 30.99
C THR A 525 7.94 1.67 30.49
N LYS A 526 8.12 1.51 29.17
CA LYS A 526 8.77 0.34 28.57
C LYS A 526 10.20 0.67 28.18
N ARG A 527 11.15 -0.24 28.45
CA ARG A 527 12.58 -0.06 28.13
C ARG A 527 13.17 1.23 28.70
N SER A 528 12.79 1.63 29.90
CA SER A 528 13.26 2.84 30.56
C SER A 528 14.69 2.72 31.13
N GLY A 529 15.26 3.87 31.51
CA GLY A 529 16.50 3.95 32.27
C GLY A 529 16.24 4.42 33.70
N LEU A 530 16.97 3.85 34.66
CA LEU A 530 16.94 4.25 36.06
C LEU A 530 18.38 4.55 36.50
N LEU A 531 18.64 5.77 36.97
CA LEU A 531 19.90 6.16 37.60
C LEU A 531 19.68 6.29 39.11
N ILE A 532 20.46 5.57 39.92
CA ILE A 532 20.46 5.72 41.37
C ILE A 532 21.82 6.25 41.78
N GLU A 533 21.89 7.55 42.03
CA GLU A 533 23.10 8.21 42.54
C GLU A 533 23.12 8.20 44.08
N GLY A 534 24.31 8.08 44.65
CA GLY A 534 24.52 8.30 46.07
C GLY A 534 24.21 7.06 46.92
N LEU A 535 24.54 5.88 46.38
CA LEU A 535 24.46 4.61 47.09
C LEU A 535 25.22 4.66 48.42
N GLU A 536 26.29 5.46 48.51
CA GLU A 536 27.07 5.68 49.72
C GLU A 536 26.24 6.32 50.84
N ALA A 537 25.35 7.27 50.49
CA ALA A 537 24.47 7.88 51.48
C ALA A 537 23.36 6.92 51.92
N ILE A 538 22.84 6.11 50.98
CA ILE A 538 21.84 5.08 51.30
C ILE A 538 22.46 4.05 52.26
N LEU A 539 23.71 3.64 52.01
CA LEU A 539 24.48 2.75 52.89
C LEU A 539 24.75 3.36 54.26
N SER A 540 25.10 4.65 54.33
CA SER A 540 25.38 5.31 55.62
C SER A 540 24.14 5.47 56.49
N GLU A 541 22.97 5.73 55.90
CA GLU A 541 21.73 5.98 56.63
C GLU A 541 20.94 4.69 56.96
N ASN A 542 20.85 3.73 56.03
CA ASN A 542 20.01 2.54 56.18
C ASN A 542 20.79 1.25 56.52
N GLY A 543 22.12 1.28 56.39
CA GLY A 543 22.98 0.12 56.56
C GLY A 543 23.02 -0.81 55.33
N PHE A 544 23.99 -1.72 55.34
CA PHE A 544 24.31 -2.59 54.21
C PHE A 544 23.19 -3.55 53.82
N GLU A 545 22.56 -4.23 54.80
CA GLU A 545 21.53 -5.25 54.53
C GLU A 545 20.29 -4.66 53.85
N ALA A 546 19.82 -3.50 54.31
CA ALA A 546 18.67 -2.81 53.73
C ALA A 546 18.97 -2.31 52.31
N THR A 547 20.16 -1.73 52.11
CA THR A 547 20.60 -1.24 50.80
C THR A 547 20.73 -2.38 49.78
N LEU A 548 21.33 -3.50 50.18
CA LEU A 548 21.45 -4.68 49.33
C LEU A 548 20.08 -5.24 48.95
N ALA A 549 19.14 -5.32 49.90
CA ALA A 549 17.78 -5.77 49.63
C ALA A 549 17.01 -4.82 48.70
N PHE A 550 17.26 -3.51 48.78
CA PHE A 550 16.73 -2.51 47.87
C PHE A 550 17.28 -2.69 46.45
N VAL A 551 18.60 -2.75 46.29
CA VAL A 551 19.26 -2.95 44.98
C VAL A 551 18.79 -4.24 44.31
N LYS A 552 18.68 -5.35 45.06
CA LYS A 552 18.16 -6.62 44.55
C LYS A 552 16.74 -6.50 43.97
N ARG A 553 15.83 -5.88 44.72
CA ARG A 553 14.45 -5.68 44.27
C ARG A 553 14.34 -4.77 43.05
N VAL A 554 15.15 -3.71 43.00
CA VAL A 554 15.22 -2.83 41.83
C VAL A 554 15.72 -3.59 40.61
N ASN A 555 16.79 -4.38 40.76
CA ASN A 555 17.32 -5.21 39.68
C ASN A 555 16.29 -6.25 39.19
N ASP A 556 15.60 -6.94 40.10
CA ASP A 556 14.54 -7.90 39.77
C ASP A 556 13.39 -7.25 38.97
N LEU A 557 12.89 -6.09 39.42
CA LEU A 557 11.86 -5.36 38.68
C LEU A 557 12.37 -4.86 37.33
N SER A 558 13.60 -4.38 37.27
CA SER A 558 14.19 -3.89 36.03
C SER A 558 14.32 -5.01 34.99
N ALA A 559 14.66 -6.23 35.41
CA ALA A 559 14.75 -7.41 34.55
C ALA A 559 13.38 -7.81 33.99
N ILE A 560 12.32 -7.74 34.81
CA ILE A 560 10.94 -8.03 34.39
C ILE A 560 10.44 -7.03 33.35
N HIS A 561 10.70 -5.73 33.56
CA HIS A 561 10.20 -4.65 32.71
C HIS A 561 11.16 -4.27 31.56
N GLY A 562 12.34 -4.90 31.49
CA GLY A 562 13.38 -4.62 30.50
C GLY A 562 14.00 -3.22 30.63
N ALA A 563 13.98 -2.66 31.84
CA ALA A 563 14.61 -1.38 32.17
C ALA A 563 16.11 -1.55 32.42
N SER A 564 16.88 -0.47 32.31
CA SER A 564 18.33 -0.49 32.51
C SER A 564 18.66 0.30 33.77
N VAL A 565 19.34 -0.32 34.72
CA VAL A 565 19.70 0.30 36.01
C VAL A 565 21.16 0.73 35.95
N ILE A 566 21.43 1.96 36.36
CA ILE A 566 22.77 2.55 36.37
C ILE A 566 23.04 3.07 37.78
N VAL A 567 24.15 2.63 38.38
CA VAL A 567 24.53 3.05 39.73
C VAL A 567 25.99 3.54 39.73
N PRO A 568 26.23 4.86 39.78
CA PRO A 568 27.55 5.41 40.02
C PRO A 568 27.94 5.21 41.49
N VAL A 569 29.17 4.72 41.72
CA VAL A 569 29.70 4.40 43.05
C VAL A 569 31.16 4.84 43.16
N ASN A 570 31.50 5.45 44.29
CA ASN A 570 32.88 5.73 44.66
C ASN A 570 33.45 4.60 45.54
N LYS A 571 34.35 3.80 44.98
CA LYS A 571 35.00 2.66 45.62
C LYS A 571 35.76 3.00 46.91
N GLU A 572 36.26 4.23 47.05
CA GLU A 572 37.00 4.65 48.26
C GLU A 572 36.09 4.84 49.49
N ARG A 573 34.77 4.94 49.28
CA ARG A 573 33.79 5.22 50.34
C ARG A 573 33.04 4.00 50.86
N ILE A 574 33.23 2.83 50.24
CA ILE A 574 32.56 1.58 50.60
C ILE A 574 33.60 0.53 51.00
N PRO A 575 33.40 -0.24 52.08
CA PRO A 575 34.28 -1.35 52.43
C PRO A 575 34.41 -2.37 51.29
N GLU A 576 35.63 -2.89 51.02
CA GLU A 576 35.87 -3.81 49.88
C GLU A 576 34.99 -5.07 49.90
N ASP A 577 34.73 -5.61 51.09
CA ASP A 577 33.87 -6.80 51.27
C ASP A 577 32.42 -6.53 50.88
N GLU A 578 31.91 -5.33 51.23
CA GLU A 578 30.55 -4.89 50.91
C GLU A 578 30.41 -4.52 49.42
N TYR A 579 31.41 -3.82 48.88
CA TYR A 579 31.46 -3.46 47.46
C TYR A 579 31.42 -4.71 46.58
N LYS A 580 32.17 -5.77 46.94
CA LYS A 580 32.20 -7.00 46.15
C LYS A 580 30.82 -7.66 46.07
N ILE A 581 30.13 -7.76 47.20
CA ILE A 581 28.77 -8.34 47.26
C ILE A 581 27.79 -7.51 46.44
N ILE A 582 27.89 -6.18 46.49
CA ILE A 582 27.04 -5.29 45.67
C ILE A 582 27.37 -5.47 44.19
N SER A 583 28.65 -5.49 43.82
CA SER A 583 29.10 -5.61 42.43
C SER A 583 28.69 -6.94 41.78
N ASP A 584 28.61 -8.02 42.56
CA ASP A 584 28.17 -9.34 42.10
C ASP A 584 26.68 -9.37 41.71
N GLU A 585 25.88 -8.38 42.14
CA GLU A 585 24.45 -8.24 41.78
C GLU A 585 24.23 -7.47 40.46
N PHE A 586 25.28 -6.92 39.85
CA PHE A 586 25.21 -6.18 38.59
C PHE A 586 25.75 -7.01 37.41
N ASP A 587 25.16 -6.84 36.23
CA ASP A 587 25.58 -7.57 35.04
C ASP A 587 26.93 -7.07 34.47
N GLU A 588 27.19 -5.77 34.55
CA GLU A 588 28.39 -5.12 34.01
C GLU A 588 28.98 -4.12 35.03
N VAL A 589 30.29 -4.25 35.28
CA VAL A 589 31.09 -3.38 36.15
C VAL A 589 32.06 -2.60 35.29
N HIS A 590 31.96 -1.27 35.32
CA HIS A 590 32.86 -0.37 34.58
C HIS A 590 33.70 0.43 35.58
N ASP A 591 34.98 0.07 35.73
CA ASP A 591 35.91 0.73 36.65
C ASP A 591 36.74 1.78 35.91
N TYR A 592 36.59 3.05 36.31
CA TYR A 592 37.24 4.20 35.66
C TYR A 592 38.23 4.94 36.55
N LEU A 593 38.56 4.36 37.71
CA LEU A 593 39.52 4.89 38.66
C LEU A 593 40.97 4.53 38.36
#